data_AF-A0A4Y2KZ07-F1
#
_entry.id   AF-A0A4Y2KZ07-F1
#
_cell.length_a   1.000
_cell.length_b   1.000
_cell.length_c   1.000
_cell.angle_alpha   90.00
_cell.angle_beta   90.00
_cell.angle_gamma   90.00
#
_symmetry.space_group_name_H-M   'P 1'
#
loop_
_entity.id
_entity.type
_entity.pdbx_description
1 polymer ?
#
loop_
_entity_poly.entity_id
_entity_poly.type
_entity_poly.pdbx_seq_one_letter_code
_entity_poly.pdbx_strand_id
1 'polypeptide(L)'
;MTMQGLTPQLRSELYRTPLAGKFWTTTPNSPDLATSDFHLFRPLRHHLGGNHYNDDEDVKTAVTSWLLEQAASFYEEGIQNLVVRYDKCLNKLGSFVEK
;
A
#
# COMPACT_ATOMS: atom_id res chain seq x y z
N MET A 1 -2.01 30.59 1.94
CA MET A 1 -1.66 29.31 2.60
C MET A 1 -0.65 28.61 1.70
N THR A 2 0.58 28.50 2.20
CA THR A 2 1.78 27.98 1.54
C THR A 2 1.76 26.45 1.54
N MET A 3 2.09 25.83 0.40
CA MET A 3 2.73 24.51 0.36
C MET A 3 4.05 24.67 -0.39
N GLN A 4 4.89 25.57 0.11
CA GLN A 4 6.32 25.57 -0.19
C GLN A 4 6.98 24.69 0.86
N GLY A 5 7.69 23.65 0.44
CA GLY A 5 8.54 22.93 1.39
C GLY A 5 8.88 21.47 1.09
N LEU A 6 9.06 21.07 -0.16
CA LEU A 6 9.97 19.95 -0.46
C LEU A 6 10.76 20.32 -1.71
N THR A 7 12.04 20.63 -1.52
CA THR A 7 12.96 20.92 -2.61
C THR A 7 13.06 19.69 -3.54
N PRO A 8 13.27 19.88 -4.86
CA PRO A 8 13.43 18.77 -5.81
C PRO A 8 14.52 17.76 -5.41
N GLN A 9 15.47 18.20 -4.58
CA GLN A 9 16.53 17.38 -4.00
C GLN A 9 16.01 16.29 -3.07
N LEU A 10 14.97 16.55 -2.26
CA LEU A 10 14.43 15.55 -1.32
C LEU A 10 13.73 14.38 -2.02
N ARG A 11 13.03 14.66 -3.13
CA ARG A 11 12.46 13.62 -4.00
C ARG A 11 13.56 12.76 -4.61
N SER A 12 14.72 13.35 -4.83
CA SER A 12 15.85 12.70 -5.48
C SER A 12 16.71 11.85 -4.53
N GLU A 13 16.81 12.22 -3.27
CA GLU A 13 17.55 11.46 -2.25
C GLU A 13 16.83 10.19 -1.82
N LEU A 14 15.50 10.17 -1.86
CA LEU A 14 14.70 8.99 -1.55
C LEU A 14 14.93 7.83 -2.54
N TYR A 15 15.30 8.11 -3.80
CA TYR A 15 15.62 7.06 -4.77
C TYR A 15 17.10 6.66 -4.77
N ARG A 16 17.99 7.49 -4.21
CA ARG A 16 19.46 7.33 -4.33
C ARG A 16 20.11 6.70 -3.11
N THR A 17 19.43 6.66 -1.95
CA THR A 17 19.98 5.97 -0.78
C THR A 17 19.80 4.45 -0.94
N PRO A 18 20.90 3.65 -0.94
CA PRO A 18 20.80 2.19 -0.95
C PRO A 18 20.04 1.67 0.27
N LEU A 19 19.96 2.48 1.32
CA LEU A 19 19.25 2.20 2.57
C LEU A 19 17.73 2.21 2.36
N ALA A 20 17.17 3.10 1.53
CA ALA A 20 15.76 3.06 1.19
C ALA A 20 15.44 1.75 0.45
N GLY A 21 16.18 1.41 -0.60
CA GLY A 21 16.03 0.14 -1.34
C GLY A 21 16.26 -1.13 -0.49
N LYS A 22 17.18 -1.08 0.49
CA LYS A 22 17.45 -2.19 1.43
C LYS A 22 16.45 -2.32 2.57
N PHE A 23 15.80 -1.22 2.95
CA PHE A 23 14.72 -1.24 3.92
C PHE A 23 13.48 -1.95 3.34
N TRP A 24 13.18 -1.74 2.06
CA TRP A 24 12.08 -2.43 1.36
C TRP A 24 12.34 -3.92 1.11
N THR A 25 13.58 -4.41 1.19
CA THR A 25 13.96 -5.78 0.78
C THR A 25 14.36 -6.72 1.92
N THR A 26 14.25 -6.31 3.19
CA THR A 26 14.75 -7.12 4.33
C THR A 26 13.69 -7.63 5.31
N THR A 27 12.40 -7.45 5.06
CA THR A 27 11.38 -8.11 5.88
C THR A 27 10.84 -9.35 5.14
N PRO A 28 11.25 -10.58 5.54
CA PRO A 28 10.64 -11.79 5.02
C PRO A 28 9.17 -11.79 5.41
N ASN A 29 8.30 -11.57 4.42
CA ASN A 29 6.86 -11.84 4.43
C ASN A 29 6.19 -11.61 5.79
N SER A 30 6.13 -10.36 6.24
CA SER A 30 5.21 -9.98 7.32
C SER A 30 3.88 -9.60 6.68
N PRO A 31 2.84 -10.46 6.66
CA PRO A 31 1.54 -10.12 6.08
C PRO A 31 0.95 -8.84 6.70
N ASP A 32 1.32 -8.51 7.94
CA ASP A 32 0.88 -7.29 8.61
C ASP A 32 1.52 -6.00 8.06
N LEU A 33 2.69 -6.10 7.42
CA LEU A 33 3.38 -4.97 6.74
C LEU A 33 2.88 -4.75 5.31
N ALA A 34 2.21 -5.73 4.71
CA ALA A 34 1.56 -5.57 3.41
C ALA A 34 0.20 -4.88 3.59
N THR A 35 0.17 -3.54 3.67
CA THR A 35 -1.11 -2.80 3.66
C THR A 35 -1.92 -3.02 2.40
N SER A 36 -1.27 -3.40 1.29
CA SER A 36 -1.94 -3.87 0.07
C SER A 36 -2.96 -4.96 0.39
N ASP A 37 -2.60 -5.91 1.25
CA ASP A 37 -3.38 -7.12 1.51
C ASP A 37 -4.63 -6.82 2.33
N PHE A 38 -4.60 -5.77 3.15
CA PHE A 38 -5.71 -5.39 4.02
C PHE A 38 -6.57 -4.26 3.46
N HIS A 39 -5.96 -3.27 2.82
CA HIS A 39 -6.66 -2.06 2.39
C HIS A 39 -7.12 -2.15 0.93
N LEU A 40 -6.29 -2.67 0.03
CA LEU A 40 -6.60 -2.74 -1.40
C LEU A 40 -7.22 -4.08 -1.80
N PHE A 41 -6.59 -5.18 -1.43
CA PHE A 41 -6.98 -6.51 -1.90
C PHE A 41 -8.23 -7.07 -1.20
N ARG A 42 -8.52 -6.70 0.04
CA ARG A 42 -9.76 -7.12 0.72
C ARG A 42 -11.01 -6.55 0.05
N PRO A 43 -11.14 -5.22 -0.15
CA PRO A 43 -12.27 -4.66 -0.88
C PRO A 43 -12.33 -5.13 -2.33
N LEU A 44 -11.18 -5.21 -3.01
CA LEU A 44 -11.12 -5.70 -4.39
C LEU A 44 -11.61 -7.15 -4.49
N ARG A 45 -11.17 -8.05 -3.60
CA ARG A 45 -11.65 -9.45 -3.57
C ARG A 45 -13.15 -9.53 -3.29
N HIS A 46 -13.68 -8.64 -2.47
CA HIS A 46 -15.12 -8.57 -2.24
C HIS A 46 -15.87 -8.12 -3.50
N HIS A 47 -15.35 -7.12 -4.21
CA HIS A 47 -15.93 -6.61 -5.46
C HIS A 47 -15.89 -7.65 -6.59
N LEU A 48 -14.77 -8.36 -6.74
CA LEU A 48 -14.64 -9.43 -7.74
C LEU A 48 -15.38 -10.71 -7.33
N GLY A 49 -15.68 -10.86 -6.03
CA GLY A 49 -16.29 -12.06 -5.47
C GLY A 49 -17.69 -12.31 -6.01
N GLY A 50 -17.94 -13.53 -6.46
CA GLY A 50 -19.26 -13.94 -6.97
C GLY A 50 -19.50 -13.63 -8.44
N ASN A 51 -18.57 -12.95 -9.11
CA ASN A 51 -18.63 -12.73 -10.56
C ASN A 51 -17.93 -13.88 -11.31
N HIS A 52 -18.51 -14.26 -12.44
CA HIS A 52 -17.86 -15.12 -13.43
C HIS A 52 -17.40 -14.26 -14.59
N TYR A 53 -16.11 -14.36 -14.92
CA TYR A 53 -15.48 -13.67 -16.05
C TYR A 53 -15.17 -14.70 -17.14
N ASN A 54 -15.30 -14.32 -18.41
CA ASN A 54 -15.11 -15.25 -19.52
C ASN A 54 -13.63 -15.40 -19.87
N ASP A 55 -12.86 -14.33 -19.69
CA ASP A 55 -11.43 -14.28 -19.98
C ASP A 55 -10.68 -13.28 -19.07
N ASP A 56 -9.37 -13.19 -19.26
CA ASP A 56 -8.50 -12.31 -18.49
C ASP A 56 -8.73 -10.82 -18.79
N GLU A 57 -9.23 -10.45 -19.97
CA GLU A 57 -9.51 -9.06 -20.32
C GLU A 57 -10.75 -8.54 -19.59
N ASP A 58 -11.76 -9.40 -19.41
CA ASP A 58 -12.93 -9.14 -18.57
C ASP A 58 -12.49 -8.85 -17.12
N VAL A 59 -11.58 -9.67 -16.57
CA VAL A 59 -11.04 -9.47 -15.21
C VAL A 59 -10.23 -8.18 -15.11
N LYS A 60 -9.33 -7.90 -16.06
CA LYS A 60 -8.53 -6.67 -16.09
C LYS A 60 -9.41 -5.43 -16.14
N THR A 61 -10.47 -5.47 -16.95
CA THR A 61 -11.42 -4.37 -17.07
C THR A 61 -12.15 -4.14 -15.74
N ALA A 62 -12.65 -5.20 -15.11
CA ALA A 62 -13.33 -5.08 -13.81
C ALA A 62 -12.40 -4.52 -12.72
N VAL A 63 -11.17 -5.01 -12.63
CA VAL A 63 -10.17 -4.50 -11.68
C VAL A 63 -9.85 -3.02 -11.96
N THR A 64 -9.65 -2.66 -13.23
CA THR A 64 -9.30 -1.28 -13.62
C THR A 64 -10.44 -0.31 -13.32
N SER A 65 -11.68 -0.66 -13.68
CA SER A 65 -12.85 0.16 -13.37
C SER A 65 -13.01 0.35 -11.87
N TRP A 66 -12.90 -0.73 -11.08
CA TRP A 66 -13.00 -0.65 -9.63
C TRP A 66 -11.95 0.29 -9.02
N LEU A 67 -10.70 0.22 -9.49
CA LEU A 67 -9.63 1.12 -9.03
C LEU A 67 -9.91 2.58 -9.37
N LEU A 68 -10.45 2.85 -10.55
CA LEU A 68 -10.81 4.21 -10.99
C LEU A 68 -12.02 4.78 -10.24
N GLU A 69 -12.90 3.92 -9.73
CA GLU A 69 -14.06 4.31 -8.91
C GLU A 69 -13.67 4.69 -7.48
N GLN A 70 -12.50 4.26 -6.98
CA GLN A 70 -12.10 4.57 -5.61
C GLN A 70 -11.74 6.05 -5.44
N ALA A 71 -12.21 6.65 -4.35
CA ALA A 71 -11.86 8.02 -4.01
C ALA A 71 -10.37 8.16 -3.67
N ALA A 72 -9.79 9.35 -3.91
CA ALA A 72 -8.40 9.63 -3.52
C ALA A 72 -8.14 9.38 -2.01
N SER A 73 -9.15 9.66 -1.17
CA SER A 73 -9.10 9.41 0.28
C SER A 73 -8.95 7.94 0.64
N PHE A 74 -9.48 7.03 -0.19
CA PHE A 74 -9.28 5.58 0.00
C PHE A 74 -7.79 5.25 -0.08
N TYR A 75 -7.10 5.73 -1.12
CA TYR A 75 -5.65 5.49 -1.24
C TYR A 75 -4.85 6.18 -0.14
N GLU A 76 -5.23 7.40 0.22
CA GLU A 76 -4.58 8.14 1.30
C GLU A 76 -4.68 7.41 2.65
N GLU A 77 -5.86 6.90 3.00
CA GLU A 77 -6.07 6.12 4.22
C GLU A 77 -5.20 4.85 4.24
N GLY A 78 -5.11 4.15 3.11
CA GLY A 78 -4.27 2.95 2.99
C GLY A 78 -2.78 3.25 3.21
N ILE A 79 -2.30 4.40 2.71
CA ILE A 79 -0.92 4.86 2.92
C ILE A 79 -0.69 5.30 4.37
N GLN A 80 -1.63 6.04 4.97
CA GLN A 80 -1.52 6.46 6.38
C GLN A 80 -1.50 5.26 7.32
N ASN A 81 -2.35 4.25 7.06
CA ASN A 81 -2.34 2.99 7.80
C ASN A 81 -0.99 2.28 7.71
N LEU A 82 -0.29 2.36 6.57
CA LEU A 82 1.04 1.77 6.40
C LEU A 82 2.07 2.46 7.30
N VAL A 83 2.06 3.80 7.34
CA VAL A 83 2.96 4.58 8.20
C VAL A 83 2.74 4.20 9.68
N VAL A 84 1.49 4.09 10.12
CA VAL A 84 1.14 3.70 11.49
C VAL A 84 1.61 2.28 11.81
N ARG A 85 1.48 1.32 10.87
CA ARG A 85 1.95 -0.04 11.09
C ARG A 85 3.47 -0.14 11.14
N TYR A 86 4.17 0.57 10.26
CA TYR A 86 5.64 0.64 10.31
C TYR A 86 6.13 1.24 11.62
N ASP A 87 5.54 2.35 12.06
CA ASP A 87 5.87 2.97 13.35
C ASP A 87 5.66 1.97 14.50
N LYS A 88 4.53 1.25 14.51
CA LYS A 88 4.29 0.18 15.49
C LYS A 88 5.32 -0.94 15.41
N CYS A 89 5.69 -1.42 14.22
CA CYS A 89 6.68 -2.49 14.04
C CYS A 89 8.07 -2.05 14.52
N LEU A 90 8.48 -0.83 14.22
CA LEU A 90 9.77 -0.27 14.62
C LEU A 90 9.82 -0.04 16.14
N ASN A 91 8.75 0.51 16.73
CA ASN A 91 8.67 0.79 18.16
C ASN A 91 8.47 -0.48 19.02
N LYS A 92 8.04 -1.61 18.42
CA LYS A 92 7.79 -2.87 19.14
C LYS A 92 8.94 -3.87 19.18
N LEU A 93 10.09 -3.61 18.54
CA LEU A 93 11.31 -4.45 18.59
C LEU A 93 11.02 -5.96 18.85
N GLY A 94 10.19 -6.59 18.03
CA GLY A 94 10.02 -8.05 18.02
C GLY A 94 8.79 -8.69 18.70
N SER A 95 7.73 -7.98 19.08
CA SER A 95 6.45 -8.63 19.44
C SER A 95 5.33 -8.34 18.43
N PHE A 96 5.35 -9.12 17.36
CA PHE A 96 4.27 -9.21 16.37
C PHE A 96 3.02 -9.80 17.04
N VAL A 97 1.93 -9.05 17.10
CA VAL A 97 0.65 -9.52 17.63
C VAL A 97 -0.39 -9.36 16.54
N GLU A 98 -0.66 -10.48 15.87
CA GLU A 98 -1.82 -10.72 15.02
C GLU A 98 -3.09 -10.59 15.88
N LYS A 99 -4.12 -9.90 15.38
CA LYS A 99 -5.45 -9.91 15.99
C LYS A 99 -6.53 -9.99 14.92
#